data_AF-A0A7R6WG93-F1
#
_entry.id   AF-A0A7R6WG93-F1
#
_cell.length_a   1.000
_cell.length_b   1.000
_cell.length_c   1.000
_cell.angle_alpha   90.00
_cell.angle_beta   90.00
_cell.angle_gamma   90.00
#
_symmetry.space_group_name_H-M   'P 1'
#
loop_
_entity.id
_entity.type
_entity.pdbx_description
1 polymer ?
#
loop_
_entity_poly.entity_id
_entity_poly.type
_entity_poly.pdbx_seq_one_letter_code
_entity_poly.pdbx_strand_id
1 'polypeptide(L)'
;MRLGKKSLLAAVLGLLGLAVQPAFSEERAKDLFGAEKLPTATAAQSIGFYSKGCFAGGVAIPMDGPTWEVMRPSRNRRWGHPAMIALIEKLSRDAAADGWPGLLIGDISQPRGGPMMTGHASHQIGLDADVWLTPMPSRPLSMAQRESMSATLMVDEKTHLVKDALWKPQHTALLKRAASYPEVERILVNPGIKKKLCDTVKGDRTWLRKIRPFWGHDYHFHMRIGCQPGSPNCKAQETTPDDDGCGKPLAWWFTEEPWRPNKNPDAPKARDVMTMANLPKECRAVLEAPGPESAEAATYHGGAVPVAVAAPEPEASPQPASTAGGGGDLPGAANAFAATPRMGAPVPRPRPPAN
;
A
#
# COMPACT_ATOMS: atom_id res chain seq x y z
N MET A 1 64.27 -53.98 -42.09
CA MET A 1 63.04 -54.56 -41.52
C MET A 1 62.98 -54.25 -40.04
N ARG A 2 61.78 -53.92 -39.52
CA ARG A 2 61.39 -53.53 -38.13
C ARG A 2 61.57 -52.02 -37.83
N LEU A 3 60.52 -51.19 -37.98
CA LEU A 3 59.44 -50.88 -37.01
C LEU A 3 60.03 -50.59 -35.61
N GLY A 4 59.90 -49.44 -34.96
CA GLY A 4 59.01 -48.29 -35.10
C GLY A 4 58.77 -47.77 -33.68
N LYS A 5 59.51 -46.74 -33.23
CA LYS A 5 59.28 -46.10 -31.92
C LYS A 5 58.43 -44.85 -32.14
N LYS A 6 57.13 -44.96 -31.88
CA LYS A 6 56.23 -43.80 -31.76
C LYS A 6 56.13 -43.43 -30.29
N SER A 7 56.76 -42.33 -29.90
CA SER A 7 56.48 -41.64 -28.64
C SER A 7 55.12 -40.97 -28.77
N LEU A 8 54.11 -41.42 -28.00
CA LEU A 8 52.88 -40.65 -27.82
C LEU A 8 53.12 -39.60 -26.73
N LEU A 9 53.18 -38.32 -27.12
CA LEU A 9 52.89 -37.22 -26.20
C LEU A 9 51.40 -37.26 -25.86
N ALA A 10 51.07 -37.47 -24.59
CA ALA A 10 49.72 -37.25 -24.08
C ALA A 10 49.51 -35.74 -23.89
N ALA A 11 48.79 -35.10 -24.82
CA ALA A 11 48.29 -33.75 -24.64
C ALA A 11 47.05 -33.80 -23.75
N VAL A 12 47.18 -33.37 -22.49
CA VAL A 12 46.05 -33.14 -21.58
C VAL A 12 45.38 -31.83 -22.01
N LEU A 13 44.32 -31.93 -22.82
CA LEU A 13 43.39 -30.82 -23.06
C LEU A 13 42.57 -30.62 -21.78
N GLY A 14 42.91 -29.61 -21.00
CA GLY A 14 42.06 -29.14 -19.90
C GLY A 14 40.80 -28.50 -20.46
N LEU A 15 39.68 -29.23 -20.46
CA LEU A 15 38.37 -28.63 -20.62
C LEU A 15 38.06 -27.79 -19.37
N LEU A 16 38.24 -26.47 -19.45
CA LEU A 16 37.53 -25.55 -18.57
C LEU A 16 36.05 -25.60 -18.93
N GLY A 17 35.29 -26.44 -18.22
CA GLY A 17 33.84 -26.38 -18.23
C GLY A 17 33.38 -25.07 -17.60
N LEU A 18 33.06 -24.07 -18.42
CA LEU A 18 32.20 -22.97 -18.02
C LEU A 18 30.85 -23.57 -17.65
N ALA A 19 30.60 -23.74 -16.35
CA ALA A 19 29.29 -24.08 -15.83
C ALA A 19 28.34 -22.93 -16.19
N VAL A 20 27.58 -23.09 -17.27
CA VAL A 20 26.41 -22.27 -17.56
C VAL A 20 25.42 -22.61 -16.45
N GLN A 21 25.41 -21.81 -15.37
CA GLN A 21 24.35 -21.91 -14.41
C GLN A 21 23.05 -21.54 -15.14
N PRO A 22 22.00 -22.38 -15.07
CA PRO A 22 20.71 -21.98 -15.58
C PRO A 22 20.33 -20.69 -14.85
N ALA A 23 20.08 -19.62 -15.60
CA ALA A 23 19.47 -18.42 -15.05
C ALA A 23 18.08 -18.85 -14.54
N PHE A 24 17.99 -19.24 -13.27
CA PHE A 24 16.72 -19.39 -12.58
C PHE A 24 16.06 -18.02 -12.68
N SER A 25 15.00 -17.92 -13.49
CA SER A 25 14.13 -16.75 -13.49
C SER A 25 13.71 -16.52 -12.05
N GLU A 26 14.18 -15.44 -11.42
CA GLU A 26 13.80 -15.12 -10.05
C GLU A 26 12.29 -15.18 -9.91
N GLU A 27 11.81 -15.86 -8.86
CA GLU A 27 10.39 -16.01 -8.60
C GLU A 27 9.74 -14.64 -8.42
N ARG A 28 8.55 -14.47 -9.02
CA ARG A 28 7.85 -13.19 -8.97
C ARG A 28 7.38 -12.96 -7.55
N ALA A 29 7.58 -11.74 -7.07
CA ALA A 29 7.16 -11.36 -5.72
C ALA A 29 5.66 -11.56 -5.51
N LYS A 30 4.82 -11.30 -6.53
CA LYS A 30 3.38 -11.52 -6.40
C LYS A 30 3.02 -12.98 -6.12
N ASP A 31 3.73 -13.93 -6.72
CA ASP A 31 3.43 -15.35 -6.60
C ASP A 31 3.80 -15.84 -5.17
N LEU A 32 4.95 -15.38 -4.66
CA LEU A 32 5.39 -15.62 -3.27
C LEU A 32 4.43 -15.03 -2.24
N PHE A 33 4.15 -13.72 -2.32
CA PHE A 33 3.26 -13.05 -1.36
C PHE A 33 1.79 -13.49 -1.48
N GLY A 34 1.35 -13.89 -2.68
CA GLY A 34 0.00 -14.41 -2.93
C GLY A 34 -0.20 -15.85 -2.45
N ALA A 35 0.88 -16.61 -2.24
CA ALA A 35 0.83 -17.95 -1.68
C ALA A 35 0.53 -17.94 -0.17
N GLU A 36 0.98 -16.90 0.55
CA GLU A 36 0.79 -16.76 1.99
C GLU A 36 -0.69 -16.70 2.40
N LYS A 37 -1.04 -17.48 3.41
CA LYS A 37 -2.43 -17.60 3.91
C LYS A 37 -2.69 -16.76 5.16
N LEU A 38 -1.65 -16.54 5.96
CA LEU A 38 -1.72 -15.85 7.24
C LEU A 38 -0.66 -14.75 7.32
N PRO A 39 -0.89 -13.70 8.14
CA PRO A 39 0.11 -12.68 8.40
C PRO A 39 1.28 -13.27 9.20
N THR A 40 2.31 -12.47 9.45
CA THR A 40 3.37 -12.85 10.40
C THR A 40 2.90 -12.60 11.83
N ALA A 41 3.30 -13.47 12.75
CA ALA A 41 3.11 -13.29 14.19
C ALA A 41 4.27 -12.47 14.79
N THR A 42 4.42 -11.24 14.33
CA THR A 42 5.48 -10.30 14.75
C THR A 42 4.89 -8.93 15.04
N ALA A 43 5.71 -7.99 15.53
CA ALA A 43 5.29 -6.59 15.64
C ALA A 43 4.87 -6.03 14.27
N ALA A 44 3.86 -5.16 14.27
CA ALA A 44 3.32 -4.56 13.06
C ALA A 44 4.30 -3.55 12.47
N GLN A 45 4.67 -3.75 11.19
CA GLN A 45 5.59 -2.85 10.47
C GLN A 45 5.26 -2.80 8.98
N SER A 46 5.09 -1.60 8.44
CA SER A 46 5.01 -1.34 7.01
C SER A 46 6.41 -1.08 6.44
N ILE A 47 6.75 -1.72 5.31
CA ILE A 47 8.10 -1.71 4.75
C ILE A 47 8.03 -1.31 3.27
N GLY A 48 8.79 -0.28 2.88
CA GLY A 48 8.86 0.20 1.52
C GLY A 48 7.77 1.23 1.19
N PHE A 49 7.32 1.24 -0.06
CA PHE A 49 6.31 2.16 -0.57
C PHE A 49 5.01 1.41 -0.87
N TYR A 50 3.88 2.11 -0.91
CA TYR A 50 2.54 1.53 -1.06
C TYR A 50 2.37 0.54 -2.24
N SER A 51 3.14 0.73 -3.31
CA SER A 51 3.16 -0.12 -4.52
C SER A 51 4.49 -0.85 -4.76
N LYS A 52 5.36 -0.89 -3.76
CA LYS A 52 6.69 -1.50 -3.81
C LYS A 52 7.17 -1.79 -2.38
N GLY A 53 6.56 -2.78 -1.75
CA GLY A 53 6.80 -3.07 -0.34
C GLY A 53 6.11 -4.34 0.15
N CYS A 54 6.11 -4.52 1.46
CA CYS A 54 5.45 -5.59 2.19
C CYS A 54 5.07 -5.07 3.58
N PHE A 55 4.37 -5.87 4.39
CA PHE A 55 4.22 -5.57 5.82
C PHE A 55 4.26 -6.84 6.67
N ALA A 56 4.63 -6.66 7.93
CA ALA A 56 4.64 -7.69 8.96
C ALA A 56 3.62 -7.35 10.06
N GLY A 57 3.20 -8.35 10.85
CA GLY A 57 2.37 -8.17 12.05
C GLY A 57 0.99 -7.57 11.78
N GLY A 58 0.46 -7.75 10.57
CA GLY A 58 -0.87 -7.25 10.28
C GLY A 58 -1.96 -8.13 10.84
N VAL A 59 -3.13 -7.54 10.91
CA VAL A 59 -4.33 -8.13 11.49
C VAL A 59 -5.44 -8.07 10.46
N ALA A 60 -6.38 -8.99 10.55
CA ALA A 60 -7.56 -8.93 9.72
C ALA A 60 -8.67 -8.12 10.39
N ILE A 61 -9.43 -7.36 9.60
CA ILE A 61 -10.75 -6.92 10.04
C ILE A 61 -11.69 -8.13 10.14
N PRO A 62 -12.58 -8.24 11.14
CA PRO A 62 -13.61 -9.28 11.16
C PRO A 62 -14.42 -9.29 9.85
N MET A 63 -14.84 -10.49 9.42
CA MET A 63 -15.58 -10.68 8.15
C MET A 63 -16.85 -9.84 8.07
N ASP A 64 -17.46 -9.55 9.22
CA ASP A 64 -18.54 -8.60 9.39
C ASP A 64 -18.48 -7.99 10.78
N GLY A 65 -19.18 -6.87 10.92
CA GLY A 65 -19.46 -6.22 12.18
C GLY A 65 -20.76 -5.44 12.10
N PRO A 66 -21.12 -4.71 13.16
CA PRO A 66 -22.42 -4.05 13.25
C PRO A 66 -22.75 -3.10 12.09
N THR A 67 -21.71 -2.54 11.46
CA THR A 67 -21.86 -1.55 10.39
C THR A 67 -20.98 -1.84 9.16
N TRP A 68 -20.43 -3.05 9.01
CA TRP A 68 -19.66 -3.42 7.82
C TRP A 68 -19.77 -4.90 7.44
N GLU A 69 -19.46 -5.18 6.17
CA GLU A 69 -19.25 -6.52 5.64
C GLU A 69 -18.05 -6.55 4.68
N VAL A 70 -17.21 -7.59 4.77
CA VAL A 70 -16.07 -7.81 3.86
C VAL A 70 -16.55 -8.43 2.55
N MET A 71 -16.16 -7.84 1.44
CA MET A 71 -16.48 -8.28 0.09
C MET A 71 -15.34 -9.08 -0.53
N ARG A 72 -15.69 -10.03 -1.41
CA ARG A 72 -14.74 -10.98 -2.01
C ARG A 72 -13.83 -11.70 -1.01
N PRO A 73 -14.34 -12.27 0.11
CA PRO A 73 -13.49 -12.94 1.12
C PRO A 73 -12.49 -13.95 0.57
N SER A 74 -12.84 -14.69 -0.49
CA SER A 74 -11.99 -15.69 -1.17
C SER A 74 -10.66 -15.15 -1.68
N ARG A 75 -10.56 -13.83 -1.91
CA ARG A 75 -9.29 -13.18 -2.30
C ARG A 75 -8.25 -13.14 -1.19
N ASN A 76 -8.65 -13.38 0.06
CA ASN A 76 -7.80 -13.30 1.26
C ASN A 76 -7.13 -11.92 1.42
N ARG A 77 -7.90 -10.83 1.28
CA ARG A 77 -7.38 -9.45 1.25
C ARG A 77 -7.86 -8.54 2.37
N ARG A 78 -8.37 -9.12 3.47
CA ARG A 78 -8.90 -8.37 4.62
C ARG A 78 -7.84 -7.98 5.66
N TRP A 79 -6.55 -8.08 5.32
CA TRP A 79 -5.41 -7.90 6.22
C TRP A 79 -4.80 -6.52 6.07
N GLY A 80 -4.36 -5.91 7.17
CA GLY A 80 -3.68 -4.63 7.13
C GLY A 80 -2.92 -4.33 8.42
N HIS A 81 -2.24 -3.19 8.42
CA HIS A 81 -1.63 -2.66 9.64
C HIS A 81 -2.73 -2.41 10.69
N PRO A 82 -2.50 -2.68 11.99
CA PRO A 82 -3.52 -2.50 13.03
C PRO A 82 -4.19 -1.12 13.01
N ALA A 83 -3.40 -0.06 12.79
CA ALA A 83 -3.93 1.30 12.66
C ALA A 83 -4.92 1.46 11.47
N MET A 84 -4.67 0.78 10.34
CA MET A 84 -5.57 0.79 9.20
C MET A 84 -6.89 0.08 9.52
N ILE A 85 -6.80 -1.10 10.16
CA ILE A 85 -7.99 -1.88 10.55
C ILE A 85 -8.83 -1.11 11.58
N ALA A 86 -8.18 -0.52 12.58
CA ALA A 86 -8.84 0.33 13.57
C ALA A 86 -9.53 1.54 12.92
N LEU A 87 -8.89 2.17 11.93
CA LEU A 87 -9.48 3.29 11.20
C LEU A 87 -10.69 2.88 10.37
N ILE A 88 -10.66 1.72 9.70
CA ILE A 88 -11.81 1.21 8.95
C ILE A 88 -12.99 0.94 9.88
N GLU A 89 -12.73 0.29 11.03
CA GLU A 89 -13.75 0.02 12.04
C GLU A 89 -14.36 1.33 12.59
N LYS A 90 -13.51 2.34 12.85
CA LYS A 90 -13.95 3.70 13.24
C LYS A 90 -14.76 4.37 12.14
N LEU A 91 -14.30 4.36 10.89
CA LEU A 91 -15.03 4.88 9.74
C LEU A 91 -16.41 4.22 9.62
N SER A 92 -16.49 2.93 9.88
CA SER A 92 -17.73 2.18 9.80
C SER A 92 -18.79 2.68 10.78
N ARG A 93 -18.39 2.94 12.03
CA ARG A 93 -19.30 3.50 13.05
C ARG A 93 -19.66 4.95 12.75
N ASP A 94 -18.67 5.78 12.42
CA ASP A 94 -18.89 7.21 12.21
C ASP A 94 -19.72 7.47 10.93
N ALA A 95 -19.48 6.74 9.85
CA ALA A 95 -20.28 6.84 8.64
C ALA A 95 -21.74 6.40 8.90
N ALA A 96 -21.96 5.37 9.72
CA ALA A 96 -23.30 4.98 10.15
C ALA A 96 -24.00 6.06 10.96
N ALA A 97 -23.28 6.72 11.88
CA ALA A 97 -23.80 7.88 12.60
C ALA A 97 -24.14 9.05 11.67
N ASP A 98 -23.42 9.19 10.55
CA ASP A 98 -23.69 10.18 9.50
C ASP A 98 -24.81 9.74 8.51
N GLY A 99 -25.46 8.61 8.74
CA GLY A 99 -26.58 8.10 7.94
C GLY A 99 -26.19 7.23 6.73
N TRP A 100 -24.93 6.80 6.62
CA TRP A 100 -24.53 5.75 5.67
C TRP A 100 -24.91 4.37 6.23
N PRO A 101 -25.56 3.46 5.48
CA PRO A 101 -26.12 2.23 6.08
C PRO A 101 -25.07 1.21 6.55
N GLY A 102 -23.82 1.35 6.12
CA GLY A 102 -22.69 0.50 6.51
C GLY A 102 -21.66 0.36 5.39
N LEU A 103 -20.45 -0.08 5.72
CA LEU A 103 -19.37 -0.23 4.76
C LEU A 103 -19.37 -1.61 4.11
N LEU A 104 -19.32 -1.64 2.78
CA LEU A 104 -18.89 -2.84 2.06
C LEU A 104 -17.39 -2.69 1.78
N ILE A 105 -16.57 -3.48 2.49
CA ILE A 105 -15.11 -3.36 2.49
C ILE A 105 -14.54 -4.23 1.37
N GLY A 106 -13.78 -3.62 0.47
CA GLY A 106 -13.07 -4.32 -0.61
C GLY A 106 -11.69 -4.82 -0.16
N ASP A 107 -10.71 -4.68 -1.05
CA ASP A 107 -9.35 -5.13 -0.79
C ASP A 107 -8.65 -4.19 0.21
N ILE A 108 -7.99 -4.75 1.23
CA ILE A 108 -7.08 -4.04 2.15
C ILE A 108 -5.64 -4.40 1.77
N SER A 109 -5.20 -5.62 2.03
CA SER A 109 -3.91 -6.17 1.60
C SER A 109 -3.93 -7.70 1.72
N GLN A 110 -3.02 -8.37 1.00
CA GLN A 110 -2.73 -9.80 1.25
C GLN A 110 -2.14 -9.98 2.66
N PRO A 111 -2.07 -11.20 3.22
CA PRO A 111 -1.71 -11.40 4.63
C PRO A 111 -0.35 -10.81 5.03
N ARG A 112 0.62 -10.82 4.12
CA ARG A 112 1.96 -10.23 4.32
C ARG A 112 2.24 -9.05 3.39
N GLY A 113 1.18 -8.50 2.79
CA GLY A 113 1.26 -7.42 1.82
C GLY A 113 1.83 -7.89 0.48
N GLY A 114 2.83 -7.17 -0.02
CA GLY A 114 3.48 -7.51 -1.27
C GLY A 114 2.63 -7.21 -2.51
N PRO A 115 3.21 -7.36 -3.71
CA PRO A 115 2.50 -7.12 -4.95
C PRO A 115 1.33 -8.10 -5.10
N MET A 116 0.12 -7.59 -5.33
CA MET A 116 -1.09 -8.43 -5.45
C MET A 116 -1.09 -9.34 -6.68
N MET A 117 -1.72 -10.51 -6.57
CA MET A 117 -1.95 -11.39 -7.72
C MET A 117 -2.77 -10.72 -8.85
N THR A 118 -3.71 -9.86 -8.48
CA THR A 118 -4.66 -9.18 -9.38
C THR A 118 -5.10 -7.84 -8.79
N GLY A 119 -5.72 -6.96 -9.58
CA GLY A 119 -6.30 -5.71 -9.08
C GLY A 119 -5.31 -4.55 -9.06
N HIS A 120 -5.13 -3.91 -7.90
CA HIS A 120 -4.45 -2.63 -7.74
C HIS A 120 -2.92 -2.76 -7.68
N ALA A 121 -2.23 -1.69 -8.08
CA ALA A 121 -0.76 -1.65 -8.00
C ALA A 121 -0.26 -1.44 -6.56
N SER A 122 -1.05 -0.79 -5.70
CA SER A 122 -0.78 -0.52 -4.28
C SER A 122 -1.25 -1.65 -3.35
N HIS A 123 -1.64 -1.36 -2.10
CA HIS A 123 -2.07 -2.35 -1.10
C HIS A 123 -0.98 -3.34 -0.68
N GLN A 124 0.29 -2.94 -0.82
CA GLN A 124 1.39 -3.84 -0.51
C GLN A 124 1.88 -3.72 0.93
N ILE A 125 1.55 -2.64 1.64
CA ILE A 125 2.15 -2.33 2.95
C ILE A 125 1.12 -2.21 4.09
N GLY A 126 -0.12 -2.65 3.88
CA GLY A 126 -1.15 -2.69 4.93
C GLY A 126 -1.76 -1.34 5.31
N LEU A 127 -1.57 -0.30 4.48
CA LEU A 127 -2.00 1.08 4.74
C LEU A 127 -3.00 1.63 3.69
N ASP A 128 -3.57 0.73 2.90
CA ASP A 128 -4.56 1.04 1.86
C ASP A 128 -5.82 0.18 2.08
N ALA A 129 -7.00 0.72 1.81
CA ALA A 129 -8.23 -0.06 1.73
C ALA A 129 -9.21 0.51 0.72
N ASP A 130 -9.87 -0.38 -0.01
CA ASP A 130 -11.01 -0.05 -0.84
C ASP A 130 -12.31 -0.13 -0.03
N VAL A 131 -13.17 0.86 -0.19
CA VAL A 131 -14.53 0.86 0.37
C VAL A 131 -15.49 1.17 -0.75
N TRP A 132 -16.48 0.30 -0.93
CA TRP A 132 -17.46 0.47 -2.01
C TRP A 132 -18.36 1.67 -1.72
N LEU A 133 -18.75 2.35 -2.80
CA LEU A 133 -19.77 3.40 -2.80
C LEU A 133 -21.19 2.80 -2.94
N THR A 134 -21.31 1.47 -3.04
CA THR A 134 -22.57 0.78 -2.90
C THR A 134 -23.02 0.79 -1.43
N PRO A 135 -24.22 1.30 -1.12
CA PRO A 135 -24.75 1.24 0.24
C PRO A 135 -24.92 -0.22 0.69
N MET A 136 -24.45 -0.55 1.90
CA MET A 136 -24.68 -1.86 2.50
C MET A 136 -26.19 -2.14 2.64
N PRO A 137 -26.68 -3.33 2.27
CA PRO A 137 -28.09 -3.69 2.44
C PRO A 137 -28.51 -3.71 3.92
N SER A 138 -29.80 -3.55 4.18
CA SER A 138 -30.38 -3.62 5.54
C SER A 138 -30.44 -5.03 6.12
N ARG A 139 -30.02 -6.04 5.35
CA ARG A 139 -29.90 -7.44 5.78
C ARG A 139 -28.46 -7.89 5.59
N PRO A 140 -27.97 -8.83 6.42
CA PRO A 140 -26.67 -9.46 6.19
C PRO A 140 -26.59 -10.11 4.79
N LEU A 141 -25.44 -9.99 4.13
CA LEU A 141 -25.13 -10.77 2.94
C LEU A 141 -24.61 -12.15 3.32
N SER A 142 -25.02 -13.18 2.59
CA SER A 142 -24.36 -14.48 2.67
C SER A 142 -22.97 -14.43 2.05
N MET A 143 -22.09 -15.38 2.40
CA MET A 143 -20.76 -15.49 1.80
C MET A 143 -20.82 -15.54 0.25
N ALA A 144 -21.74 -16.33 -0.32
CA ALA A 144 -21.93 -16.39 -1.77
C ALA A 144 -22.33 -15.03 -2.38
N GLN A 145 -23.13 -14.24 -1.67
CA GLN A 145 -23.48 -12.88 -2.10
C GLN A 145 -22.28 -11.94 -2.00
N ARG A 146 -21.48 -12.00 -0.93
CA ARG A 146 -20.24 -11.22 -0.78
C ARG A 146 -19.23 -11.52 -1.90
N GLU A 147 -19.21 -12.74 -2.43
CA GLU A 147 -18.36 -13.12 -3.57
C GLU A 147 -18.87 -12.62 -4.94
N SER A 148 -20.17 -12.61 -5.15
CA SER A 148 -20.76 -12.43 -6.49
C SER A 148 -21.46 -11.09 -6.72
N MET A 149 -21.88 -10.40 -5.66
CA MET A 149 -22.59 -9.11 -5.76
C MET A 149 -21.76 -8.11 -6.55
N SER A 150 -22.37 -7.48 -7.57
CA SER A 150 -21.74 -6.40 -8.31
C SER A 150 -21.80 -5.09 -7.54
N ALA A 151 -20.70 -4.33 -7.58
CA ALA A 151 -20.69 -2.97 -7.09
C ALA A 151 -21.48 -2.05 -8.04
N THR A 152 -21.95 -0.93 -7.49
CA THR A 152 -22.71 0.09 -8.21
C THR A 152 -21.73 1.03 -8.89
N LEU A 153 -21.70 1.02 -10.22
CA LEU A 153 -20.88 1.97 -10.99
C LEU A 153 -21.48 3.38 -10.90
N MET A 154 -20.86 4.25 -10.09
CA MET A 154 -21.32 5.61 -9.81
C MET A 154 -21.04 6.59 -10.95
N VAL A 155 -20.12 6.24 -11.85
CA VAL A 155 -19.69 7.09 -12.96
C VAL A 155 -20.10 6.48 -14.30
N ASP A 156 -20.48 7.34 -15.24
CA ASP A 156 -20.72 6.99 -16.63
C ASP A 156 -19.41 6.88 -17.40
N GLU A 157 -19.20 5.75 -18.07
CA GLU A 157 -17.92 5.42 -18.70
C GLU A 157 -17.56 6.36 -19.87
N LYS A 158 -18.57 6.91 -20.57
CA LYS A 158 -18.35 7.76 -21.75
C LYS A 158 -18.06 9.21 -21.38
N THR A 159 -18.80 9.73 -20.40
CA THR A 159 -18.70 11.13 -19.99
C THR A 159 -17.72 11.35 -18.85
N HIS A 160 -17.36 10.27 -18.13
CA HIS A 160 -16.60 10.31 -16.88
C HIS A 160 -17.26 11.19 -15.80
N LEU A 161 -18.58 11.37 -15.87
CA LEU A 161 -19.37 12.11 -14.88
C LEU A 161 -20.14 11.16 -13.98
N VAL A 162 -20.41 11.61 -12.75
CA VAL A 162 -21.28 10.88 -11.82
C VAL A 162 -22.69 10.76 -12.39
N LYS A 163 -23.29 9.57 -12.26
CA LYS A 163 -24.71 9.32 -12.54
C LYS A 163 -25.56 9.92 -11.43
N ASP A 164 -26.12 11.11 -11.68
CA ASP A 164 -26.83 11.88 -10.65
C ASP A 164 -28.00 11.14 -9.98
N ALA A 165 -28.67 10.24 -10.71
CA ALA A 165 -29.74 9.41 -10.15
C ALA A 165 -29.26 8.47 -9.01
N LEU A 166 -27.97 8.15 -8.95
CA LEU A 166 -27.37 7.28 -7.93
C LEU A 166 -26.72 8.09 -6.79
N TRP A 167 -26.28 9.32 -7.06
CA TRP A 167 -25.50 10.10 -6.10
C TRP A 167 -26.36 10.78 -5.04
N LYS A 168 -26.34 10.20 -3.83
CA LYS A 168 -27.00 10.76 -2.65
C LYS A 168 -26.06 11.61 -1.79
N PRO A 169 -26.55 12.59 -1.01
CA PRO A 169 -25.74 13.39 -0.08
C PRO A 169 -24.86 12.55 0.87
N GLN A 170 -25.30 11.36 1.24
CA GLN A 170 -24.57 10.45 2.12
C GLN A 170 -23.25 9.96 1.52
N HIS A 171 -23.11 9.89 0.18
CA HIS A 171 -21.81 9.59 -0.45
C HIS A 171 -20.80 10.72 -0.20
N THR A 172 -21.26 11.97 -0.31
CA THR A 172 -20.44 13.14 0.02
C THR A 172 -20.08 13.13 1.50
N ALA A 173 -21.02 12.81 2.39
CA ALA A 173 -20.78 12.72 3.83
C ALA A 173 -19.74 11.62 4.17
N LEU A 174 -19.86 10.43 3.55
CA LEU A 174 -18.91 9.33 3.72
C LEU A 174 -17.49 9.73 3.31
N LEU A 175 -17.32 10.33 2.13
CA LEU A 175 -16.00 10.78 1.65
C LEU A 175 -15.43 11.91 2.51
N LYS A 176 -16.29 12.84 2.97
CA LYS A 176 -15.89 13.90 3.90
C LYS A 176 -15.43 13.31 5.24
N ARG A 177 -16.19 12.35 5.79
CA ARG A 177 -15.87 11.68 7.05
C ARG A 177 -14.53 10.97 6.96
N ALA A 178 -14.31 10.16 5.92
CA ALA A 178 -13.04 9.48 5.70
C ALA A 178 -11.88 10.48 5.56
N ALA A 179 -12.04 11.57 4.80
CA ALA A 179 -10.99 12.57 4.62
C ALA A 179 -10.68 13.38 5.90
N SER A 180 -11.64 13.46 6.83
CA SER A 180 -11.50 14.23 8.07
C SER A 180 -10.48 13.63 9.04
N TYR A 181 -10.16 12.34 8.90
CA TYR A 181 -9.22 11.69 9.79
C TYR A 181 -7.77 12.15 9.54
N PRO A 182 -7.01 12.48 10.60
CA PRO A 182 -5.63 12.95 10.45
C PRO A 182 -4.70 11.88 9.86
N GLU A 183 -5.00 10.60 10.08
CA GLU A 183 -4.24 9.47 9.56
C GLU A 183 -4.35 9.34 8.04
N VAL A 184 -5.48 9.77 7.45
CA VAL A 184 -5.75 9.67 6.01
C VAL A 184 -4.97 10.74 5.27
N GLU A 185 -4.08 10.32 4.37
CA GLU A 185 -3.31 11.22 3.51
C GLU A 185 -4.01 11.46 2.17
N ARG A 186 -4.66 10.42 1.62
CA ARG A 186 -5.31 10.46 0.30
C ARG A 186 -6.52 9.55 0.25
N ILE A 187 -7.50 9.99 -0.52
CA ILE A 187 -8.63 9.17 -0.97
C ILE A 187 -8.67 9.24 -2.49
N LEU A 188 -8.40 8.13 -3.18
CA LEU A 188 -8.47 8.08 -4.63
C LEU A 188 -9.91 7.75 -5.06
N VAL A 189 -10.43 8.54 -5.99
CA VAL A 189 -11.76 8.39 -6.58
C VAL A 189 -11.69 8.63 -8.08
N ASN A 190 -12.71 8.20 -8.81
CA ASN A 190 -12.84 8.59 -10.20
C ASN A 190 -12.88 10.14 -10.36
N PRO A 191 -12.34 10.71 -11.45
CA PRO A 191 -12.41 12.15 -11.70
C PRO A 191 -13.82 12.74 -11.68
N GLY A 192 -14.82 11.99 -12.14
CA GLY A 192 -16.24 12.39 -12.08
C GLY A 192 -16.73 12.61 -10.66
N ILE A 193 -16.32 11.77 -9.71
CA ILE A 193 -16.66 11.91 -8.29
C ILE A 193 -16.00 13.15 -7.73
N LYS A 194 -14.70 13.35 -8.00
CA LYS A 194 -13.99 14.56 -7.59
C LYS A 194 -14.69 15.82 -8.12
N LYS A 195 -15.09 15.82 -9.40
CA LYS A 195 -15.84 16.92 -10.01
C LYS A 195 -17.19 17.14 -9.33
N LYS A 196 -17.98 16.09 -9.09
CA LYS A 196 -19.26 16.19 -8.38
C LYS A 196 -19.10 16.85 -7.02
N LEU A 197 -18.08 16.47 -6.26
CA LEU A 197 -17.75 17.10 -4.98
C LEU A 197 -17.36 18.57 -5.15
N CYS A 198 -16.49 18.88 -6.11
CA CYS A 198 -16.07 20.25 -6.39
C CYS A 198 -17.25 21.17 -6.73
N ASP A 199 -18.21 20.69 -7.52
CA ASP A 199 -19.38 21.47 -7.94
C ASP A 199 -20.39 21.69 -6.80
N THR A 200 -20.59 20.68 -5.95
CA THR A 200 -21.71 20.64 -5.00
C THR A 200 -21.34 20.99 -3.56
N VAL A 201 -20.11 20.75 -3.12
CA VAL A 201 -19.69 21.03 -1.74
C VAL A 201 -19.59 22.55 -1.52
N LYS A 202 -20.34 23.05 -0.55
CA LYS A 202 -20.30 24.46 -0.09
C LYS A 202 -19.71 24.52 1.33
N GLY A 203 -19.24 25.70 1.74
CA GLY A 203 -18.62 25.90 3.05
C GLY A 203 -17.19 25.36 3.11
N ASP A 204 -16.87 24.59 4.16
CA ASP A 204 -15.53 24.00 4.33
C ASP A 204 -15.23 22.96 3.24
N ARG A 205 -14.19 23.27 2.46
CA ARG A 205 -13.66 22.49 1.35
C ARG A 205 -12.24 21.99 1.59
N THR A 206 -11.65 22.26 2.76
CA THR A 206 -10.25 21.92 3.05
C THR A 206 -9.97 20.43 2.90
N TRP A 207 -10.94 19.58 3.27
CA TRP A 207 -10.87 18.12 3.13
C TRP A 207 -10.80 17.64 1.66
N LEU A 208 -11.27 18.44 0.69
CA LEU A 208 -11.23 18.07 -0.73
C LEU A 208 -9.78 17.88 -1.21
N ARG A 209 -8.79 18.55 -0.61
CA ARG A 209 -7.38 18.38 -0.98
C ARG A 209 -6.90 16.92 -0.94
N LYS A 210 -7.45 16.13 -0.02
CA LYS A 210 -7.16 14.69 0.14
C LYS A 210 -7.89 13.83 -0.90
N ILE A 211 -8.98 14.31 -1.50
CA ILE A 211 -9.69 13.59 -2.56
C ILE A 211 -8.93 13.79 -3.88
N ARG A 212 -8.35 12.69 -4.40
CA ARG A 212 -7.48 12.69 -5.58
C ARG A 212 -8.14 11.94 -6.73
N PRO A 213 -8.28 12.56 -7.92
CA PRO A 213 -8.76 11.86 -9.10
C PRO A 213 -7.75 10.79 -9.54
N PHE A 214 -8.24 9.60 -9.89
CA PHE A 214 -7.44 8.50 -10.43
C PHE A 214 -8.29 7.62 -11.36
N TRP A 215 -7.66 6.96 -12.34
CA TRP A 215 -8.35 6.04 -13.27
C TRP A 215 -9.09 4.91 -12.51
N GLY A 216 -10.20 4.44 -13.08
CA GLY A 216 -11.09 3.48 -12.39
C GLY A 216 -11.82 4.17 -11.23
N HIS A 217 -11.85 3.52 -10.06
CA HIS A 217 -12.43 4.05 -8.81
C HIS A 217 -13.86 4.62 -8.99
N ASP A 218 -14.62 3.98 -9.87
CA ASP A 218 -15.95 4.36 -10.31
C ASP A 218 -17.05 3.75 -9.43
N TYR A 219 -16.75 2.72 -8.64
CA TYR A 219 -17.66 2.10 -7.68
C TYR A 219 -17.14 2.04 -6.25
N HIS A 220 -15.89 2.44 -6.01
CA HIS A 220 -15.25 2.44 -4.70
C HIS A 220 -14.34 3.65 -4.55
N PHE A 221 -14.01 3.99 -3.31
CA PHE A 221 -12.88 4.88 -3.03
C PHE A 221 -11.74 4.09 -2.40
N HIS A 222 -10.53 4.46 -2.77
CA HIS A 222 -9.29 3.92 -2.20
C HIS A 222 -8.85 4.85 -1.09
N MET A 223 -8.88 4.42 0.16
CA MET A 223 -8.38 5.17 1.31
C MET A 223 -6.92 4.78 1.61
N ARG A 224 -6.05 5.78 1.77
CA ARG A 224 -4.65 5.61 2.16
C ARG A 224 -4.35 6.36 3.44
N ILE A 225 -3.72 5.69 4.40
CA ILE A 225 -3.15 6.31 5.59
C ILE A 225 -1.64 6.46 5.49
N GLY A 226 -1.08 7.40 6.25
CA GLY A 226 0.35 7.64 6.32
C GLY A 226 1.13 6.52 7.02
N CYS A 227 2.47 6.58 6.94
CA CYS A 227 3.36 5.67 7.65
C CYS A 227 3.12 5.73 9.17
N GLN A 228 2.99 4.56 9.78
CA GLN A 228 2.62 4.43 11.19
C GLN A 228 3.85 4.30 12.11
N PRO A 229 3.74 4.69 13.39
CA PRO A 229 4.79 4.43 14.38
C PRO A 229 5.21 2.95 14.38
N GLY A 230 6.50 2.69 14.65
CA GLY A 230 7.06 1.34 14.59
C GLY A 230 7.47 0.87 13.19
N SER A 231 7.26 1.67 12.13
CA SER A 231 7.60 1.33 10.74
C SER A 231 8.75 2.19 10.18
N PRO A 232 10.02 2.01 10.64
CA PRO A 232 11.14 2.87 10.24
C PRO A 232 11.50 2.77 8.75
N ASN A 233 11.14 1.65 8.11
CA ASN A 233 11.39 1.39 6.69
C ASN A 233 10.20 1.76 5.79
N CYS A 234 9.14 2.36 6.35
CA CYS A 234 8.02 2.87 5.57
C CYS A 234 8.40 4.18 4.87
N LYS A 235 8.12 4.27 3.57
CA LYS A 235 8.39 5.45 2.75
C LYS A 235 7.11 6.26 2.57
N ALA A 236 7.09 7.46 3.14
CA ALA A 236 5.99 8.40 2.95
C ALA A 236 5.84 8.82 1.49
N GLN A 237 4.62 9.21 1.12
CA GLN A 237 4.35 9.87 -0.15
C GLN A 237 4.44 11.39 0.05
N GLU A 238 4.74 12.15 -1.01
CA GLU A 238 4.67 13.62 -0.96
C GLU A 238 3.31 14.10 -0.45
N THR A 239 3.24 15.26 0.18
CA THR A 239 1.97 15.80 0.67
C THR A 239 1.08 16.25 -0.49
N THR A 240 -0.25 16.19 -0.31
CA THR A 240 -1.17 16.79 -1.30
C THR A 240 -0.99 18.31 -1.32
N PRO A 241 -1.22 18.99 -2.47
CA PRO A 241 -1.28 20.44 -2.52
C PRO A 241 -2.22 21.05 -1.47
N ASP A 242 -1.97 22.30 -1.09
CA ASP A 242 -2.78 23.01 -0.09
C ASP A 242 -4.15 23.45 -0.60
N ASP A 243 -4.35 23.47 -1.91
CA ASP A 243 -5.63 23.79 -2.54
C ASP A 243 -6.61 22.60 -2.56
N ASP A 244 -7.89 22.91 -2.84
CA ASP A 244 -8.96 21.91 -2.87
C ASP A 244 -8.87 20.94 -4.07
N GLY A 245 -7.97 21.19 -5.02
CA GLY A 245 -7.73 20.36 -6.20
C GLY A 245 -8.83 20.45 -7.26
N CYS A 246 -9.66 21.50 -7.26
CA CYS A 246 -10.80 21.64 -8.17
C CYS A 246 -10.52 22.50 -9.41
N GLY A 247 -9.29 23.02 -9.56
CA GLY A 247 -8.89 23.88 -10.69
C GLY A 247 -8.36 23.12 -11.91
N LYS A 248 -7.34 23.70 -12.57
CA LYS A 248 -6.73 23.16 -13.80
C LYS A 248 -6.32 21.68 -13.71
N PRO A 249 -5.74 21.17 -12.60
CA PRO A 249 -5.40 19.75 -12.50
C PRO A 249 -6.61 18.81 -12.62
N LEU A 250 -7.80 19.24 -12.18
CA LEU A 250 -9.03 18.47 -12.36
C LEU A 250 -9.55 18.59 -13.79
N ALA A 251 -9.49 19.78 -14.39
CA ALA A 251 -9.94 20.00 -15.77
C ALA A 251 -9.21 19.13 -16.79
N TRP A 252 -7.92 18.84 -16.57
CA TRP A 252 -7.14 17.93 -17.43
C TRP A 252 -7.79 16.53 -17.58
N TRP A 253 -8.44 16.01 -16.53
CA TRP A 253 -9.16 14.72 -16.57
C TRP A 253 -10.37 14.70 -17.50
N PHE A 254 -10.84 15.86 -17.94
CA PHE A 254 -11.96 16.00 -18.87
C PHE A 254 -11.48 16.44 -20.27
N THR A 255 -10.21 16.22 -20.57
CA THR A 255 -9.64 16.27 -21.92
C THR A 255 -9.46 14.84 -22.47
N GLU A 256 -9.13 14.70 -23.75
CA GLU A 256 -8.89 13.39 -24.37
C GLU A 256 -7.59 12.72 -23.86
N GLU A 257 -6.59 13.52 -23.51
CA GLU A 257 -5.22 13.06 -23.20
C GLU A 257 -5.14 11.92 -22.16
N PRO A 258 -5.77 11.99 -20.97
CA PRO A 258 -5.72 10.92 -19.96
C PRO A 258 -6.44 9.63 -20.38
N TRP A 259 -7.26 9.66 -21.42
CA TRP A 259 -8.08 8.52 -21.86
C TRP A 259 -7.59 7.91 -23.17
N ARG A 260 -6.47 8.41 -23.71
CA ARG A 260 -5.85 7.82 -24.89
C ARG A 260 -5.48 6.36 -24.63
N PRO A 261 -5.74 5.45 -25.59
CA PRO A 261 -5.33 4.06 -25.47
C PRO A 261 -3.84 3.94 -25.14
N ASN A 262 -3.50 3.00 -24.26
CA ASN A 262 -2.11 2.67 -23.98
C ASN A 262 -1.41 2.29 -25.29
N LYS A 263 -0.26 2.90 -25.58
CA LYS A 263 0.54 2.61 -26.78
C LYS A 263 1.07 1.18 -26.82
N ASN A 264 1.19 0.53 -25.67
CA ASN A 264 1.61 -0.86 -25.56
C ASN A 264 0.70 -1.59 -24.55
N PRO A 265 -0.53 -1.96 -24.96
CA PRO A 265 -1.50 -2.59 -24.08
C PRO A 265 -1.07 -3.99 -23.62
N ASP A 266 -0.23 -4.65 -24.40
CA ASP A 266 0.27 -6.01 -24.13
C ASP A 266 1.49 -6.02 -23.20
N ALA A 267 2.09 -4.85 -22.90
CA ALA A 267 3.17 -4.76 -21.93
C ALA A 267 2.68 -5.26 -20.57
N PRO A 268 3.44 -6.17 -19.90
CA PRO A 268 3.04 -6.64 -18.59
C PRO A 268 3.07 -5.49 -17.59
N LYS A 269 2.11 -5.48 -16.67
CA LYS A 269 2.06 -4.44 -15.63
C LYS A 269 3.29 -4.61 -14.73
N ALA A 270 3.79 -3.51 -14.17
CA ALA A 270 4.99 -3.54 -13.31
C ALA A 270 4.89 -4.57 -12.16
N ARG A 271 3.70 -4.72 -11.58
CA ARG A 271 3.40 -5.74 -10.55
C ARG A 271 3.58 -7.17 -11.05
N ASP A 272 3.31 -7.43 -12.32
CA ASP A 272 3.32 -8.76 -12.93
C ASP A 272 4.72 -9.25 -13.28
N VAL A 273 5.72 -8.37 -13.29
CA VAL A 273 7.13 -8.68 -13.56
C VAL A 273 8.05 -8.41 -12.37
N MET A 274 7.51 -7.90 -11.26
CA MET A 274 8.29 -7.58 -10.07
C MET A 274 8.82 -8.86 -9.41
N THR A 275 10.13 -8.93 -9.20
CA THR A 275 10.79 -10.01 -8.44
C THR A 275 11.14 -9.53 -7.03
N MET A 276 11.57 -10.44 -6.16
CA MET A 276 12.05 -10.08 -4.82
C MET A 276 13.23 -9.10 -4.85
N ALA A 277 14.08 -9.13 -5.87
CA ALA A 277 15.17 -8.17 -6.02
C ALA A 277 14.69 -6.72 -6.23
N ASN A 278 13.44 -6.54 -6.65
CA ASN A 278 12.86 -5.21 -6.77
C ASN A 278 12.29 -4.68 -5.44
N LEU A 279 12.04 -5.53 -4.44
CA LEU A 279 11.45 -5.13 -3.16
C LEU A 279 12.52 -4.72 -2.14
N PRO A 280 12.14 -4.02 -1.04
CA PRO A 280 13.02 -3.86 0.11
C PRO A 280 13.54 -5.21 0.61
N LYS A 281 14.82 -5.28 0.98
CA LYS A 281 15.48 -6.53 1.39
C LYS A 281 14.79 -7.20 2.58
N GLU A 282 14.19 -6.40 3.46
CA GLU A 282 13.46 -6.84 4.64
C GLU A 282 12.22 -7.66 4.28
N CYS A 283 11.67 -7.50 3.08
CA CYS A 283 10.51 -8.27 2.63
C CYS A 283 10.78 -9.76 2.47
N ARG A 284 12.04 -10.18 2.35
CA ARG A 284 12.39 -11.60 2.41
C ARG A 284 12.16 -12.17 3.81
N ALA A 285 12.61 -11.46 4.84
CA ALA A 285 12.38 -11.87 6.23
C ALA A 285 10.88 -11.93 6.57
N VAL A 286 10.07 -11.05 5.98
CA VAL A 286 8.60 -11.11 6.13
C VAL A 286 8.02 -12.41 5.57
N LEU A 287 8.46 -12.90 4.42
CA LEU A 287 8.00 -14.18 3.86
C LEU A 287 8.43 -15.38 4.72
N GLU A 288 9.61 -15.31 5.34
CA GLU A 288 10.18 -16.40 6.12
C GLU A 288 9.70 -16.42 7.59
N ALA A 289 9.12 -15.33 8.08
CA ALA A 289 8.68 -15.20 9.47
C ALA A 289 7.54 -16.16 9.83
N PRO A 290 7.46 -16.60 11.11
CA PRO A 290 6.36 -17.45 11.56
C PRO A 290 5.02 -16.71 11.50
N GLY A 291 3.96 -17.46 11.18
CA GLY A 291 2.58 -16.97 11.24
C GLY A 291 1.89 -17.35 12.56
N PRO A 292 0.69 -16.80 12.82
CA PRO A 292 -0.15 -17.21 13.93
C PRO A 292 -0.72 -18.63 13.72
N GLU A 293 -1.25 -19.24 14.77
CA GLU A 293 -1.87 -20.58 14.70
C GLU A 293 -3.13 -20.62 13.81
N SER A 294 -3.82 -19.50 13.66
CA SER A 294 -5.07 -19.40 12.89
C SER A 294 -5.34 -17.98 12.40
N ALA A 295 -6.31 -17.83 11.50
CA ALA A 295 -6.75 -16.51 11.03
C ALA A 295 -7.50 -15.75 12.13
N GLU A 296 -8.20 -16.48 13.00
CA GLU A 296 -8.93 -15.97 14.15
C GLU A 296 -7.95 -15.35 15.16
N ALA A 297 -6.82 -16.00 15.43
CA ALA A 297 -5.78 -15.48 16.34
C ALA A 297 -5.16 -14.15 15.88
N ALA A 298 -5.23 -13.84 14.58
CA ALA A 298 -4.78 -12.56 14.01
C ALA A 298 -5.94 -11.68 13.54
N THR A 299 -7.17 -11.95 13.96
CA THR A 299 -8.31 -11.06 13.68
C THR A 299 -8.42 -9.99 14.77
N TYR A 300 -8.73 -8.77 14.36
CA TYR A 300 -8.84 -7.60 15.22
C TYR A 300 -10.14 -7.62 16.06
N HIS A 301 -10.04 -7.29 17.35
CA HIS A 301 -11.17 -7.35 18.31
C HIS A 301 -11.41 -6.05 19.09
N GLY A 302 -11.06 -4.88 18.51
CA GLY A 302 -11.41 -3.58 19.11
C GLY A 302 -10.47 -3.14 20.24
N GLY A 303 -9.41 -2.40 19.89
CA GLY A 303 -8.56 -1.67 20.84
C GLY A 303 -7.33 -2.41 21.35
N ALA A 304 -7.22 -3.73 21.13
CA ALA A 304 -5.98 -4.48 21.30
C ALA A 304 -5.51 -4.98 19.94
N VAL A 305 -4.30 -4.58 19.54
CA VAL A 305 -3.54 -5.37 18.58
C VAL A 305 -3.44 -6.77 19.19
N PRO A 306 -3.72 -7.86 18.46
CA PRO A 306 -3.34 -9.18 18.93
C PRO A 306 -1.84 -9.10 19.18
N VAL A 307 -1.46 -9.09 20.46
CA VAL A 307 -0.07 -9.20 20.85
C VAL A 307 0.29 -10.60 20.38
N ALA A 308 0.91 -10.70 19.21
CA ALA A 308 1.70 -11.86 18.87
C ALA A 308 2.56 -12.09 20.10
N VAL A 309 2.32 -13.25 20.75
CA VAL A 309 2.95 -13.68 22.00
C VAL A 309 4.34 -13.11 22.04
N ALA A 310 4.56 -12.13 22.92
CA ALA A 310 5.86 -11.53 23.07
C ALA A 310 6.83 -12.68 23.29
N ALA A 311 7.74 -12.91 22.32
CA ALA A 311 8.91 -13.70 22.60
C ALA A 311 9.51 -13.08 23.87
N PRO A 312 9.82 -13.87 24.91
CA PRO A 312 10.32 -13.31 26.16
C PRO A 312 11.50 -12.39 25.84
N GLU A 313 11.44 -11.16 26.33
CA GLU A 313 12.56 -10.23 26.28
C GLU A 313 13.81 -10.99 26.75
N PRO A 314 14.92 -10.99 25.99
CA PRO A 314 16.16 -11.48 26.55
C PRO A 314 16.48 -10.61 27.76
N GLU A 315 16.60 -11.26 28.93
CA GLU A 315 17.04 -10.60 30.17
C GLU A 315 18.25 -9.73 29.87
N ALA A 316 18.11 -8.42 30.11
CA ALA A 316 19.21 -7.49 29.96
C ALA A 316 20.35 -7.94 30.88
N SER A 317 21.48 -8.31 30.27
CA SER A 317 22.70 -8.53 31.03
C SER A 317 23.12 -7.21 31.68
N PRO A 318 23.48 -7.20 32.98
CA PRO A 318 23.86 -5.96 33.66
C PRO A 318 25.12 -5.38 33.01
N GLN A 319 25.01 -4.18 32.46
CA GLN A 319 26.16 -3.43 31.96
C GLN A 319 27.07 -3.01 33.13
N PRO A 320 28.39 -3.19 33.03
CA PRO A 320 29.30 -2.63 34.00
C PRO A 320 29.38 -1.09 33.87
N ALA A 321 29.55 -0.44 35.01
CA ALA A 321 29.60 1.01 35.16
C ALA A 321 30.64 1.67 34.25
N SER A 322 30.23 2.77 33.60
CA SER A 322 31.09 3.60 32.76
C SER A 322 32.01 4.49 33.60
N THR A 323 33.32 4.31 33.44
CA THR A 323 34.34 5.28 33.87
C THR A 323 34.54 6.33 32.78
N ALA A 324 34.38 7.60 33.15
CA ALA A 324 34.69 8.75 32.33
C ALA A 324 36.20 8.87 32.09
N GLY A 325 36.61 9.01 30.84
CA GLY A 325 37.97 9.33 30.43
C GLY A 325 37.95 10.19 29.17
N GLY A 326 38.33 11.46 29.31
CA GLY A 326 38.41 12.42 28.21
C GLY A 326 39.66 12.22 27.35
N GLY A 327 39.52 12.51 26.06
CA GLY A 327 40.61 12.59 25.10
C GLY A 327 40.09 13.23 23.81
N GLY A 328 40.65 14.37 23.43
CA GLY A 328 40.19 15.24 22.35
C GLY A 328 40.60 14.82 20.93
N ASP A 329 39.89 15.47 20.00
CA ASP A 329 40.04 15.70 18.56
C ASP A 329 41.15 15.00 17.74
N LEU A 330 40.74 14.46 16.57
CA LEU A 330 41.02 15.02 15.22
C LEU A 330 40.28 14.21 14.11
N PRO A 331 40.06 14.77 12.89
CA PRO A 331 38.94 14.40 12.01
C PRO A 331 39.30 13.35 10.95
N GLY A 332 38.36 12.46 10.64
CA GLY A 332 38.51 11.44 9.60
C GLY A 332 37.22 11.18 8.82
N ALA A 333 37.30 11.45 7.51
CA ALA A 333 36.47 10.95 6.40
C ALA A 333 35.00 11.40 6.32
N ALA A 334 34.76 12.36 5.41
CA ALA A 334 33.44 12.68 4.87
C ALA A 334 32.85 11.46 4.13
N ASN A 335 31.72 10.95 4.61
CA ASN A 335 30.89 9.94 3.97
C ASN A 335 29.63 10.61 3.38
N ALA A 336 29.23 10.23 2.17
CA ALA A 336 28.11 10.80 1.41
C ALA A 336 26.69 10.49 1.97
N PHE A 337 26.60 10.18 3.27
CA PHE A 337 25.34 9.85 3.98
C PHE A 337 25.22 10.58 5.33
N ALA A 338 25.92 11.70 5.53
CA ALA A 338 25.72 12.55 6.70
C ALA A 338 24.44 13.40 6.55
N ALA A 339 23.72 13.60 7.67
CA ALA A 339 22.49 14.38 7.70
C ALA A 339 22.73 15.86 7.33
N THR A 340 21.88 16.40 6.44
CA THR A 340 21.91 17.81 6.06
C THR A 340 21.53 18.69 7.26
N PRO A 341 22.32 19.73 7.60
CA PRO A 341 21.93 20.69 8.64
C PRO A 341 20.63 21.39 8.26
N ARG A 342 19.72 21.58 9.23
CA ARG A 342 18.52 22.41 9.06
C ARG A 342 18.92 23.88 8.96
N MET A 343 19.29 24.31 7.75
CA MET A 343 19.26 25.73 7.39
C MET A 343 17.93 26.03 6.72
N GLY A 344 17.23 27.03 7.24
CA GLY A 344 15.95 27.50 6.69
C GLY A 344 16.08 27.92 5.22
N ALA A 345 14.99 27.76 4.48
CA ALA A 345 14.93 28.07 3.05
C ALA A 345 15.37 29.53 2.76
N PRO A 346 16.28 29.77 1.81
CA PRO A 346 16.61 31.12 1.37
C PRO A 346 15.41 31.79 0.70
N VAL A 347 15.09 33.01 1.13
CA VAL A 347 14.03 33.86 0.53
C VAL A 347 14.51 34.42 -0.82
N PRO A 348 13.66 34.48 -1.87
CA PRO A 348 14.06 35.00 -3.18
C PRO A 348 14.46 36.48 -3.12
N ARG A 349 15.59 36.85 -3.76
CA ARG A 349 15.97 38.24 -4.03
C ARG A 349 15.54 38.68 -5.45
N PRO A 350 15.20 39.96 -5.68
CA PRO A 350 14.82 40.44 -6.99
C PRO A 350 15.94 40.34 -8.03
N ARG A 351 15.54 40.15 -9.31
CA ARG A 351 16.42 40.06 -10.48
C ARG A 351 17.11 41.42 -10.74
N PRO A 352 18.44 41.48 -10.97
CA PRO A 352 19.13 42.69 -11.41
C PRO A 352 18.68 43.13 -12.82
N PRO A 353 18.70 44.43 -13.15
CA PRO A 353 18.29 44.93 -14.46
C PRO A 353 19.23 44.43 -15.57
N ALA A 354 18.63 44.19 -16.73
CA ALA A 354 19.30 43.69 -17.93
C ALA A 354 20.23 44.76 -18.52
N ASN A 355 21.44 44.34 -18.88
CA ASN A 355 22.24 44.92 -19.95
C ASN A 355 22.56 43.82 -20.96
#